data_AF-A0A0R1ESJ7-F1
#
_entry.id   AF-A0A0R1ESJ7-F1
#
_cell.length_a   1.000
_cell.length_b   1.000
_cell.length_c   1.000
_cell.angle_alpha   90.00
_cell.angle_beta   90.00
_cell.angle_gamma   90.00
#
_symmetry.space_group_name_H-M   'P 1'
#
loop_
_entity.id
_entity.type
_entity.pdbx_description
1 polymer ?
#
loop_
_entity_poly.entity_id
_entity_poly.type
_entity_poly.pdbx_seq_one_letter_code
_entity_poly.pdbx_strand_id
1 'polypeptide(L)'
;MPSSFTVANSVEAKVLSKKQILVADLNGIQEAANMNLLLVDKTGTITNNKPVVVAFYNWSTLTDKNLIQLSASALDSRNPSVIDSAILNYALKQRIDALPQNKFSPFTSAIGYSQATVVSDDMNVTVRLGSLKKLATLATNCPDLSVVNYSDGRTTALMVNSQLAGLFIIQDQPRKDSAAAIQKIQSRGVKVLMLTGDNQKTAAKVAQAVSLNGEVRSYTDVTIDTNIVSLAGIADVTPEAKLAIAKRLQHEGYIVGMTGDGVNDAPALKQADVGIAVNNAVDLAKRSARMVLLRNGLSPIIEILDSGHRVYQRMMTWTITKLSRTAELTILLTLGYLLMRFIPLTLNAMILVAILNDCVTLVLGTDNTAITYQPESWSLIKLGKVSGILAVSWSAVGYGWLTWLHHLDIATGQISTGLYVYLIFSAMLTILMTRTKKPFWASTPSRAVTAAITINCLLTLLLAVRGWGIAAINPLLVGLAICIVLMTGTVLTTFKFVTRPR
;
A
#
# COMPACT_ATOMS: atom_id res chain seq x y z
N MET A 1 3.05 14.13 -19.23
CA MET A 1 2.46 13.18 -18.26
C MET A 1 3.53 12.49 -17.41
N PRO A 2 4.54 11.80 -17.98
CA PRO A 2 5.39 10.90 -17.18
C PRO A 2 6.22 11.61 -16.09
N SER A 3 6.80 12.77 -16.40
CA SER A 3 7.77 13.44 -15.52
C SER A 3 7.19 13.89 -14.17
N SER A 4 6.05 14.59 -14.15
CA SER A 4 5.41 15.05 -12.90
C SER A 4 4.98 13.89 -11.99
N PHE A 5 4.51 12.78 -12.58
CA PHE A 5 4.11 11.59 -11.82
C PHE A 5 5.33 10.89 -11.22
N THR A 6 6.43 10.78 -11.98
CA THR A 6 7.71 10.28 -11.47
C THR A 6 8.24 11.14 -10.32
N VAL A 7 8.11 12.47 -10.39
CA VAL A 7 8.49 13.36 -9.29
C VAL A 7 7.63 13.10 -8.06
N ALA A 8 6.30 13.02 -8.22
CA ALA A 8 5.40 12.73 -7.10
C ALA A 8 5.71 11.39 -6.42
N ASN A 9 5.93 10.34 -7.21
CA ASN A 9 6.31 9.03 -6.70
C ASN A 9 7.68 9.05 -6.02
N SER A 10 8.68 9.70 -6.63
CA SER A 10 10.04 9.79 -6.07
C SER A 10 10.07 10.51 -4.73
N VAL A 11 9.27 11.58 -4.60
CA VAL A 11 9.14 12.32 -3.34
C VAL A 11 8.55 11.42 -2.25
N GLU A 12 7.47 10.68 -2.55
CA GLU A 12 6.86 9.78 -1.55
C GLU A 12 7.71 8.54 -1.28
N ALA A 13 8.44 8.00 -2.26
CA ALA A 13 9.41 6.94 -2.04
C ALA A 13 10.49 7.36 -1.04
N LYS A 14 10.97 8.61 -1.11
CA LYS A 14 11.89 9.18 -0.12
C LYS A 14 11.25 9.30 1.27
N VAL A 15 9.97 9.67 1.35
CA VAL A 15 9.23 9.72 2.63
C VAL A 15 9.08 8.32 3.23
N LEU A 16 8.69 7.33 2.42
CA LEU A 16 8.54 5.93 2.84
C LEU A 16 9.88 5.33 3.29
N SER A 17 10.97 5.61 2.56
CA SER A 17 12.31 5.17 2.94
C SER A 17 12.73 5.67 4.33
N LYS A 18 12.46 6.95 4.65
CA LYS A 18 12.68 7.50 6.00
C LYS A 18 11.84 6.82 7.07
N LYS A 19 10.69 6.25 6.70
CA LYS A 19 9.82 5.47 7.59
C LYS A 19 10.12 3.96 7.55
N GLN A 20 11.30 3.59 7.04
CA GLN A 20 11.77 2.20 6.98
C GLN A 20 10.90 1.30 6.08
N ILE A 21 10.44 1.86 4.96
CA ILE A 21 9.72 1.15 3.90
C ILE A 21 10.46 1.38 2.58
N LEU A 22 10.99 0.32 1.97
CA LEU A 22 11.67 0.41 0.69
C LEU A 22 10.68 0.19 -0.45
N VAL A 23 10.76 1.04 -1.46
CA VAL A 23 9.92 0.96 -2.66
C VAL A 23 10.79 0.42 -3.79
N ALA A 24 10.47 -0.79 -4.25
CA ALA A 24 11.17 -1.43 -5.39
C ALA A 24 10.59 -0.95 -6.73
N ASP A 25 9.29 -0.65 -6.76
CA ASP A 25 8.58 -0.12 -7.93
C ASP A 25 7.73 1.10 -7.54
N LEU A 26 8.01 2.23 -8.19
CA LEU A 26 7.31 3.51 -7.95
C LEU A 26 5.82 3.43 -8.28
N ASN A 27 5.42 2.58 -9.23
CA ASN A 27 4.01 2.39 -9.57
C ASN A 27 3.24 1.74 -8.41
N GLY A 28 3.91 0.93 -7.57
CA GLY A 28 3.29 0.35 -6.38
C GLY A 28 2.75 1.38 -5.40
N ILE A 29 3.35 2.58 -5.32
CA ILE A 29 2.84 3.68 -4.48
C ILE A 29 1.49 4.17 -5.00
N GLN A 30 1.33 4.27 -6.32
CA GLN A 30 0.09 4.74 -6.95
C GLN A 30 -1.04 3.73 -6.73
N GLU A 31 -0.77 2.45 -6.97
CA GLU A 31 -1.75 1.38 -6.78
C GLU A 31 -2.20 1.27 -5.31
N ALA A 32 -1.31 1.57 -4.36
CA ALA A 32 -1.66 1.61 -2.94
C ALA A 32 -2.78 2.61 -2.61
N ALA A 33 -2.98 3.66 -3.40
CA ALA A 33 -4.07 4.62 -3.21
C ALA A 33 -5.46 4.04 -3.56
N ASN A 34 -5.48 3.09 -4.50
CA ASN A 34 -6.69 2.47 -5.02
C ASN A 34 -6.97 1.11 -4.35
N MET A 35 -6.00 0.60 -3.58
CA MET A 35 -6.09 -0.68 -2.88
C MET A 35 -7.33 -0.74 -1.99
N ASN A 36 -8.20 -1.71 -2.26
CA ASN A 36 -9.46 -1.89 -1.53
C ASN A 36 -9.53 -3.26 -0.83
N LEU A 37 -8.61 -4.18 -1.15
CA LEU A 37 -8.49 -5.48 -0.52
C LEU A 37 -7.02 -5.78 -0.19
N LEU A 38 -6.76 -6.18 1.06
CA LEU A 38 -5.46 -6.60 1.54
C LEU A 38 -5.52 -8.06 1.98
N LEU A 39 -4.86 -8.92 1.21
CA LEU A 39 -4.61 -10.32 1.55
C LEU A 39 -3.42 -10.39 2.50
N VAL A 40 -3.65 -10.86 3.71
CA VAL A 40 -2.60 -10.91 4.74
C VAL A 40 -2.25 -12.36 5.02
N ASP A 41 -1.00 -12.73 4.80
CA ASP A 41 -0.51 -14.03 5.26
C ASP A 41 -0.41 -14.05 6.78
N LYS A 42 -0.94 -15.11 7.41
CA LYS A 42 -0.99 -15.21 8.87
C LYS A 42 0.42 -15.24 9.47
N THR A 43 1.25 -16.16 9.02
CA THR A 43 2.60 -16.41 9.57
C THR A 43 3.52 -15.26 9.21
N GLY A 44 4.32 -14.78 10.16
CA GLY A 44 5.29 -13.69 9.93
C GLY A 44 4.67 -12.30 9.83
N THR A 45 3.41 -12.18 9.38
CA THR A 45 2.70 -10.90 9.28
C THR A 45 1.80 -10.64 10.49
N ILE A 46 0.71 -11.40 10.66
CA ILE A 46 -0.26 -11.23 11.76
C ILE A 46 0.32 -11.72 13.07
N THR A 47 1.12 -12.78 13.00
CA THR A 47 1.78 -13.42 14.15
C THR A 47 3.28 -13.12 14.16
N ASN A 48 3.94 -13.44 15.27
CA ASN A 48 5.37 -13.17 15.43
C ASN A 48 6.28 -14.19 14.71
N ASN A 49 5.73 -15.26 14.13
CA ASN A 49 6.48 -16.44 13.70
C ASN A 49 7.38 -16.96 14.84
N LYS A 50 6.84 -16.90 16.06
CA LYS A 50 7.47 -17.34 17.31
C LYS A 50 6.46 -18.22 18.04
N PRO A 51 6.22 -19.43 17.52
CA PRO A 51 5.34 -20.40 18.14
C PRO A 51 5.75 -20.65 19.59
N VAL A 52 4.75 -20.83 20.44
CA VAL A 52 4.89 -21.19 21.84
C VAL A 52 4.06 -22.43 22.12
N VAL A 53 4.56 -23.29 23.02
CA VAL A 53 3.77 -24.39 23.56
C VAL A 53 2.65 -23.78 24.42
N VAL A 54 1.40 -24.06 24.05
CA VAL A 54 0.20 -23.62 24.77
C VAL A 54 -0.41 -24.72 25.62
N ALA A 55 -0.18 -25.99 25.24
CA ALA A 55 -0.57 -27.15 26.03
C ALA A 55 0.42 -28.29 25.84
N PHE A 56 0.59 -29.09 26.89
CA PHE A 56 1.36 -30.32 26.87
C PHE A 56 0.51 -31.43 27.49
N TYR A 57 0.36 -32.54 26.78
CA TYR A 57 -0.34 -33.73 27.25
C TYR A 57 0.70 -34.82 27.48
N ASN A 58 0.70 -35.40 28.68
CA ASN A 58 1.54 -36.51 29.05
C ASN A 58 0.66 -37.75 29.27
N TRP A 59 0.97 -38.83 28.55
CA TRP A 59 0.31 -40.13 28.68
C TRP A 59 1.25 -41.24 29.15
N SER A 60 2.51 -40.88 29.43
CA SER A 60 3.50 -41.81 29.95
C SER A 60 3.39 -41.96 31.46
N THR A 61 4.05 -42.98 32.00
CA THR A 61 4.24 -43.14 33.44
C THR A 61 5.33 -42.20 33.99
N LEU A 62 6.05 -41.49 33.13
CA LEU A 62 7.08 -40.53 33.51
C LEU A 62 6.44 -39.22 33.97
N THR A 63 7.13 -38.52 34.86
CA THR A 63 6.73 -37.16 35.25
C THR A 63 6.85 -36.21 34.05
N ASP A 64 6.02 -35.16 34.03
CA ASP A 64 6.07 -34.13 32.98
C ASP A 64 7.49 -33.57 32.80
N LYS A 65 8.22 -33.38 33.92
CA LYS A 65 9.59 -32.89 33.91
C LYS A 65 10.53 -33.80 33.12
N ASN A 66 10.48 -35.11 33.39
CA ASN A 66 11.34 -36.09 32.72
C ASN A 66 10.98 -36.23 31.24
N LEU A 67 9.69 -36.22 30.92
CA LEU A 67 9.25 -36.34 29.54
C LEU A 67 9.59 -35.08 28.71
N ILE A 68 9.44 -33.89 29.29
CA ILE A 68 9.88 -32.64 28.68
C ILE A 68 11.40 -32.63 28.51
N GLN A 69 12.17 -33.12 29.48
CA GLN A 69 13.61 -33.25 29.39
C GLN A 69 14.03 -34.14 28.22
N LEU A 70 13.41 -35.31 28.07
CA LEU A 70 13.65 -36.20 26.92
C LEU A 70 13.30 -35.52 25.60
N SER A 71 12.20 -34.76 25.55
CA SER A 71 11.81 -34.02 24.35
C SER A 71 12.81 -32.93 23.97
N ALA A 72 13.32 -32.17 24.95
CA ALA A 72 14.33 -31.14 24.75
C ALA A 72 15.66 -31.74 24.27
N SER A 73 15.95 -32.96 24.73
CA SER A 73 17.11 -33.75 24.31
C SER A 73 16.95 -34.36 22.93
N ALA A 74 15.77 -34.31 22.31
CA ALA A 74 15.51 -34.83 20.96
C ALA A 74 15.42 -33.74 19.88
N LEU A 75 15.83 -32.51 20.21
CA LEU A 75 15.80 -31.36 19.31
C LEU A 75 17.11 -31.22 18.52
N ASP A 76 17.04 -30.59 17.35
CA ASP A 76 18.26 -30.26 16.59
C ASP A 76 19.00 -29.10 17.27
N SER A 77 20.18 -29.39 17.83
CA SER A 77 21.03 -28.39 18.49
C SER A 77 21.84 -27.53 17.53
N ARG A 78 22.05 -27.98 16.28
CA ARG A 78 22.86 -27.28 15.28
C ARG A 78 22.02 -26.33 14.44
N ASN A 79 20.87 -26.80 13.98
CA ASN A 79 19.94 -26.04 13.14
C ASN A 79 18.51 -26.19 13.67
N PRO A 80 18.18 -25.59 14.84
CA PRO A 80 16.87 -25.75 15.45
C PRO A 80 15.78 -25.18 14.55
N SER A 81 14.73 -25.98 14.32
CA SER A 81 13.53 -25.49 13.66
C SER A 81 12.75 -24.53 14.58
N VAL A 82 11.75 -23.86 14.02
CA VAL A 82 10.87 -22.97 14.80
C VAL A 82 10.09 -23.75 15.87
N ILE A 83 9.75 -25.02 15.59
CA ILE A 83 9.09 -25.93 16.54
C ILE A 83 10.08 -26.36 17.63
N ASP A 84 11.31 -26.71 17.26
CA ASP A 84 12.35 -27.09 18.23
C ASP A 84 12.61 -25.95 19.20
N SER A 85 12.73 -24.73 18.68
CA SER A 85 12.89 -23.52 19.49
C SER A 85 11.71 -23.31 20.44
N ALA A 86 10.47 -23.63 20.03
CA ALA A 86 9.29 -23.51 20.88
C ALA A 86 9.32 -24.49 22.06
N ILE A 87 9.69 -25.74 21.80
CA ILE A 87 9.78 -26.80 22.83
C ILE A 87 10.96 -26.55 23.76
N LEU A 88 12.12 -26.14 23.22
CA LEU A 88 13.29 -25.77 24.02
C LEU A 88 12.97 -24.60 24.97
N ASN A 89 12.33 -23.54 24.47
CA ASN A 89 11.93 -22.40 25.29
C ASN A 89 10.90 -22.80 26.37
N TYR A 90 10.03 -23.77 26.07
CA TYR A 90 9.08 -24.32 27.05
C TYR A 90 9.80 -25.06 28.17
N ALA A 91 10.78 -25.91 27.84
CA ALA A 91 11.62 -26.61 28.81
C ALA A 91 12.45 -25.64 29.68
N LEU A 92 13.11 -24.65 29.06
CA LEU A 92 13.91 -23.65 29.77
C LEU A 92 13.07 -22.79 30.74
N LYS A 93 11.83 -22.43 30.35
CA LYS A 93 10.90 -21.73 31.26
C LYS A 93 10.57 -22.54 32.51
N GLN A 94 10.58 -23.86 32.42
CA GLN A 94 10.37 -24.77 33.55
C GLN A 94 11.67 -25.16 34.26
N ARG A 95 12.81 -24.57 33.87
CA ARG A 95 14.16 -24.89 34.39
C ARG A 95 14.53 -26.36 34.18
N ILE A 96 14.29 -26.86 32.97
CA ILE A 96 14.60 -28.22 32.54
C ILE A 96 15.68 -28.15 31.45
N ASP A 97 16.84 -28.76 31.73
CA ASP A 97 17.98 -28.80 30.82
C ASP A 97 18.00 -30.11 30.02
N ALA A 98 18.43 -30.03 28.77
CA ALA A 98 18.56 -31.18 27.89
C ALA A 98 19.72 -32.10 28.32
N LEU A 99 19.54 -33.40 28.13
CA LEU A 99 20.55 -34.43 28.30
C LEU A 99 21.45 -34.53 27.05
N PRO A 100 22.69 -35.03 27.19
CA PRO A 100 23.59 -35.22 26.05
C PRO A 100 23.02 -36.24 25.04
N GLN A 101 23.10 -35.88 23.76
CA GLN A 101 22.67 -36.70 22.63
C GLN A 101 23.81 -37.61 22.16
N ASN A 102 23.56 -38.93 22.04
CA ASN A 102 24.54 -39.86 21.46
C ASN A 102 24.43 -39.92 19.93
N LYS A 103 23.19 -39.93 19.41
CA LYS A 103 22.91 -39.99 17.96
C LYS A 103 21.65 -39.21 17.64
N PHE A 104 21.70 -38.36 16.62
CA PHE A 104 20.58 -37.56 16.17
C PHE A 104 20.34 -37.74 14.67
N SER A 105 19.07 -37.86 14.28
CA SER A 105 18.61 -37.86 12.90
C SER A 105 17.59 -36.72 12.75
N PRO A 106 17.86 -35.75 11.86
CA PRO A 106 17.02 -34.58 11.70
C PRO A 106 15.68 -34.93 11.05
N PHE A 107 14.71 -34.05 11.25
CA PHE A 107 13.41 -34.17 10.60
C PHE A 107 13.55 -34.09 9.07
N THR A 108 12.88 -34.99 8.36
CA THR A 108 12.67 -34.88 6.91
C THR A 108 11.20 -35.06 6.58
N SER A 109 10.71 -34.40 5.54
CA SER A 109 9.30 -34.48 5.11
C SER A 109 8.88 -35.90 4.69
N ALA A 110 9.82 -36.72 4.22
CA ALA A 110 9.57 -38.12 3.87
C ALA A 110 9.30 -39.00 5.11
N ILE A 111 10.08 -38.81 6.18
CA ILE A 111 10.01 -39.61 7.41
C ILE A 111 8.90 -39.07 8.34
N GLY A 112 8.81 -37.75 8.47
CA GLY A 112 7.78 -37.06 9.26
C GLY A 112 8.06 -36.97 10.76
N TYR A 113 9.27 -37.27 11.22
CA TYR A 113 9.75 -37.07 12.59
C TYR A 113 11.29 -36.94 12.64
N SER A 114 11.81 -36.30 13.69
CA SER A 114 13.22 -36.40 14.10
C SER A 114 13.40 -37.53 15.12
N GLN A 115 14.62 -38.06 15.25
CA GLN A 115 14.94 -39.11 16.20
C GLN A 115 16.26 -38.82 16.91
N ALA A 116 16.28 -39.00 18.22
CA ALA A 116 17.48 -38.96 19.04
C ALA A 116 17.62 -40.22 19.90
N THR A 117 18.86 -40.62 20.17
CA THR A 117 19.19 -41.59 21.22
C THR A 117 19.85 -40.86 22.36
N VAL A 118 19.23 -40.93 23.53
CA VAL A 118 19.60 -40.19 24.75
C VAL A 118 19.88 -41.20 25.85
N VAL A 119 20.91 -40.97 26.66
CA VAL A 119 21.18 -41.79 27.85
C VAL A 119 20.41 -41.20 29.03
N SER A 120 19.47 -41.95 29.59
CA SER A 120 18.72 -41.60 30.80
C SER A 120 18.84 -42.76 31.77
N ASP A 121 19.33 -42.50 32.99
CA ASP A 121 19.55 -43.51 34.04
C ASP A 121 20.32 -44.76 33.54
N ASP A 122 21.44 -44.54 32.85
CA ASP A 122 22.31 -45.57 32.23
C ASP A 122 21.65 -46.45 31.16
N MET A 123 20.43 -46.12 30.71
CA MET A 123 19.75 -46.79 29.61
C MET A 123 19.67 -45.92 28.36
N ASN A 124 19.86 -46.55 27.20
CA ASN A 124 19.66 -45.90 25.91
C ASN A 124 18.17 -45.80 25.60
N VAL A 125 17.64 -44.58 25.60
CA VAL A 125 16.25 -44.28 25.26
C VAL A 125 16.20 -43.68 23.86
N THR A 126 15.34 -44.22 23.01
CA THR A 126 15.09 -43.64 21.67
C THR A 126 13.91 -42.70 21.76
N VAL A 127 14.13 -41.43 21.43
CA VAL A 127 13.09 -40.39 21.46
C VAL A 127 12.81 -39.93 20.04
N ARG A 128 11.53 -39.85 19.65
CA ARG A 128 11.10 -39.35 18.34
C ARG A 128 10.13 -38.19 18.51
N LEU A 129 10.30 -37.15 17.70
CA LEU A 129 9.48 -35.94 17.77
C LEU A 129 8.98 -35.59 16.36
N GLY A 130 7.66 -35.44 16.17
CA GLY A 130 7.14 -35.19 14.83
C GLY A 130 5.63 -35.21 14.67
N SER A 131 5.19 -35.58 13.47
CA SER A 131 3.77 -35.63 13.10
C SER A 131 3.02 -36.68 13.92
N LEU A 132 1.93 -36.26 14.57
CA LEU A 132 1.04 -37.16 15.32
C LEU A 132 0.56 -38.33 14.46
N LYS A 133 0.15 -38.07 13.21
CA LYS A 133 -0.36 -39.11 12.30
C LYS A 133 0.69 -40.17 12.00
N LYS A 134 1.95 -39.78 11.79
CA LYS A 134 3.06 -40.71 11.49
C LYS A 134 3.51 -41.48 12.73
N LEU A 135 3.66 -40.79 13.87
CA LEU A 135 4.07 -41.45 15.10
C LEU A 135 2.99 -42.37 15.66
N ALA A 136 1.70 -42.03 15.53
CA ALA A 136 0.61 -42.92 15.92
C ALA A 136 0.62 -44.24 15.14
N THR A 137 1.01 -44.24 13.86
CA THR A 137 1.12 -45.50 13.08
C THR A 137 2.32 -46.37 13.46
N LEU A 138 3.34 -45.79 14.09
CA LEU A 138 4.55 -46.49 14.52
C LEU A 138 4.49 -46.93 15.98
N ALA A 139 3.54 -46.39 16.75
CA ALA A 139 3.41 -46.67 18.17
C ALA A 139 2.75 -48.04 18.39
N THR A 140 3.29 -48.82 19.33
CA THR A 140 2.66 -50.08 19.76
C THR A 140 1.45 -49.83 20.65
N ASN A 141 1.47 -48.71 21.41
CA ASN A 141 0.36 -48.23 22.23
C ASN A 141 0.00 -46.80 21.83
N CYS A 142 -1.28 -46.57 21.51
CA CYS A 142 -1.83 -45.25 21.24
C CYS A 142 -2.80 -44.86 22.38
N PRO A 143 -2.56 -43.76 23.11
CA PRO A 143 -3.44 -43.30 24.18
C PRO A 143 -4.78 -42.78 23.63
N ASP A 144 -5.76 -42.55 24.51
CA ASP A 144 -7.00 -41.92 24.11
C ASP A 144 -6.78 -40.45 23.70
N LEU A 145 -6.90 -40.22 22.40
CA LEU A 145 -6.69 -38.93 21.76
C LEU A 145 -7.92 -38.00 21.85
N SER A 146 -9.04 -38.47 22.43
CA SER A 146 -10.28 -37.69 22.58
C SER A 146 -10.13 -36.50 23.53
N VAL A 147 -9.23 -36.60 24.51
CA VAL A 147 -8.97 -35.58 25.55
C VAL A 147 -8.21 -34.37 24.99
N VAL A 148 -7.59 -34.50 23.81
CA VAL A 148 -6.76 -33.44 23.22
C VAL A 148 -7.60 -32.37 22.57
N ASN A 149 -7.41 -31.12 23.01
CA ASN A 149 -7.96 -29.98 22.30
C ASN A 149 -7.09 -29.57 21.09
N TYR A 150 -7.37 -30.15 19.92
CA TYR A 150 -6.68 -29.82 18.65
C TYR A 150 -6.94 -28.39 18.15
N SER A 151 -7.87 -27.66 18.76
CA SER A 151 -8.24 -26.32 18.29
C SER A 151 -7.30 -25.22 18.75
N ASP A 152 -6.32 -25.52 19.61
CA ASP A 152 -5.43 -24.52 20.21
C ASP A 152 -4.13 -24.31 19.43
N GLY A 153 -3.83 -25.15 18.42
CA GLY A 153 -2.64 -24.95 17.58
C GLY A 153 -2.21 -26.19 16.80
N ARG A 154 -0.96 -26.17 16.34
CA ARG A 154 -0.33 -27.30 15.65
C ARG A 154 0.12 -28.35 16.65
N THR A 155 -0.03 -29.62 16.29
CA THR A 155 0.37 -30.75 17.13
C THR A 155 1.78 -31.23 16.80
N THR A 156 2.59 -31.46 17.83
CA THR A 156 3.87 -32.17 17.71
C THR A 156 3.89 -33.30 18.72
N ALA A 157 3.89 -34.53 18.23
CA ALA A 157 3.86 -35.71 19.06
C ALA A 157 5.26 -36.15 19.48
N LEU A 158 5.33 -36.73 20.67
CA LEU A 158 6.53 -37.26 21.30
C LEU A 158 6.34 -38.75 21.52
N MET A 159 7.25 -39.54 20.97
CA MET A 159 7.33 -40.98 21.17
C MET A 159 8.61 -41.32 21.91
N VAL A 160 8.48 -42.15 22.94
CA VAL A 160 9.61 -42.72 23.69
C VAL A 160 9.62 -44.22 23.44
N ASN A 161 10.73 -44.71 22.90
CA ASN A 161 10.91 -46.05 22.36
C ASN A 161 9.83 -46.40 21.31
N SER A 162 8.79 -47.14 21.70
CA SER A 162 7.68 -47.52 20.82
C SER A 162 6.31 -47.05 21.36
N GLN A 163 6.29 -46.17 22.36
CA GLN A 163 5.07 -45.66 22.98
C GLN A 163 4.88 -44.17 22.69
N LEU A 164 3.67 -43.79 22.29
CA LEU A 164 3.28 -42.39 22.15
C LEU A 164 3.14 -41.77 23.55
N ALA A 165 4.17 -41.07 23.99
CA ALA A 165 4.34 -40.66 25.38
C ALA A 165 3.74 -39.28 25.68
N GLY A 166 3.73 -38.37 24.70
CA GLY A 166 3.16 -37.04 24.90
C GLY A 166 2.86 -36.27 23.62
N LEU A 167 2.23 -35.12 23.78
CA LEU A 167 1.82 -34.23 22.69
C LEU A 167 1.97 -32.77 23.10
N PHE A 168 2.68 -32.00 22.29
CA PHE A 168 2.75 -30.56 22.40
C PHE A 168 1.72 -29.93 21.46
N ILE A 169 0.94 -28.99 21.98
CA ILE A 169 0.15 -28.06 21.17
C ILE A 169 0.92 -26.75 21.11
N ILE A 170 1.23 -26.34 19.89
CA ILE A 170 2.11 -25.23 19.60
C ILE A 170 1.31 -24.20 18.78
N GLN A 171 1.22 -22.98 19.31
CA GLN A 171 0.47 -21.90 18.68
C GLN A 171 1.36 -20.71 18.40
N ASP A 172 1.22 -20.13 17.21
CA ASP A 172 1.85 -18.85 16.91
C ASP A 172 0.98 -17.70 17.43
N GLN A 173 1.57 -16.84 18.26
CA GLN A 173 0.85 -15.79 18.94
C GLN A 173 0.68 -14.56 18.02
N PRO A 174 -0.53 -13.98 17.94
CA PRO A 174 -0.75 -12.71 17.26
C PRO A 174 0.15 -11.63 17.85
N ARG A 175 0.58 -10.67 17.00
CA ARG A 175 1.30 -9.50 17.50
C ARG A 175 0.36 -8.60 18.28
N LYS A 176 0.90 -7.92 19.29
CA LYS A 176 0.14 -6.98 20.13
C LYS A 176 -0.42 -5.80 19.32
N ASP A 177 0.27 -5.40 18.26
CA ASP A 177 -0.12 -4.30 17.38
C ASP A 177 -1.03 -4.72 16.22
N SER A 178 -1.15 -6.02 15.92
CA SER A 178 -1.90 -6.52 14.76
C SER A 178 -3.36 -6.07 14.75
N ALA A 179 -4.07 -6.20 15.88
CA ALA A 179 -5.49 -5.81 15.97
C ALA A 179 -5.68 -4.31 15.70
N ALA A 180 -4.87 -3.46 16.34
CA ALA A 180 -4.93 -2.01 16.16
C ALA A 180 -4.55 -1.59 14.74
N ALA A 181 -3.57 -2.26 14.12
CA ALA A 181 -3.17 -1.99 12.74
C ALA A 181 -4.26 -2.39 11.74
N ILE A 182 -4.87 -3.57 11.91
CA ILE A 182 -5.98 -4.05 11.06
C ILE A 182 -7.16 -3.07 11.13
N GLN A 183 -7.54 -2.63 12.32
CA GLN A 183 -8.63 -1.63 12.48
C GLN A 183 -8.31 -0.32 11.75
N LYS A 184 -7.07 0.19 11.83
CA LYS A 184 -6.65 1.40 11.12
C LYS A 184 -6.60 1.24 9.60
N ILE A 185 -6.34 0.03 9.11
CA ILE A 185 -6.39 -0.30 7.68
C ILE A 185 -7.85 -0.36 7.23
N GLN A 186 -8.72 -1.03 7.99
CA GLN A 186 -10.15 -1.12 7.72
C GLN A 186 -10.85 0.24 7.79
N SER A 187 -10.45 1.12 8.71
CA SER A 187 -10.98 2.49 8.80
C SER A 187 -10.63 3.35 7.58
N ARG A 188 -9.70 2.90 6.72
CA ARG A 188 -9.37 3.52 5.42
C ARG A 188 -10.16 2.94 4.25
N GLY A 189 -11.16 2.10 4.54
CA GLY A 189 -11.98 1.43 3.53
C GLY A 189 -11.32 0.23 2.85
N VAL A 190 -10.21 -0.28 3.40
CA VAL A 190 -9.52 -1.48 2.89
C VAL A 190 -10.02 -2.72 3.61
N LYS A 191 -10.63 -3.65 2.89
CA LYS A 191 -10.99 -4.97 3.44
C LYS A 191 -9.71 -5.76 3.71
N VAL A 192 -9.58 -6.33 4.90
CA VAL A 192 -8.47 -7.23 5.26
C VAL A 192 -9.00 -8.66 5.26
N LEU A 193 -8.31 -9.54 4.53
CA LEU A 193 -8.64 -10.97 4.45
C LEU A 193 -7.39 -11.78 4.80
N MET A 194 -7.50 -12.62 5.84
CA MET A 194 -6.40 -13.50 6.23
C MET A 194 -6.32 -14.72 5.32
N LEU A 195 -5.12 -15.07 4.85
CA LEU A 195 -4.85 -16.33 4.16
C LEU A 195 -3.95 -17.19 5.04
N THR A 196 -4.30 -18.47 5.19
CA THR A 196 -3.48 -19.39 5.97
C THR A 196 -3.62 -20.84 5.51
N GLY A 197 -2.52 -21.60 5.64
CA GLY A 197 -2.52 -23.06 5.47
C GLY A 197 -2.92 -23.83 6.72
N ASP A 198 -3.23 -23.15 7.83
CA ASP A 198 -3.79 -23.81 9.01
C ASP A 198 -5.27 -24.17 8.79
N ASN A 199 -5.79 -25.08 9.62
CA ASN A 199 -7.18 -25.48 9.58
C ASN A 199 -8.14 -24.33 9.94
N GLN A 200 -9.38 -24.46 9.48
CA GLN A 200 -10.44 -23.45 9.66
C GLN A 200 -10.64 -23.05 11.14
N LYS A 201 -10.62 -24.00 12.07
CA LYS A 201 -10.85 -23.74 13.51
C LYS A 201 -9.74 -22.87 14.12
N THR A 202 -8.47 -23.18 13.83
CA THR A 202 -7.32 -22.41 14.33
C THR A 202 -7.30 -21.03 13.70
N ALA A 203 -7.57 -20.94 12.40
CA ALA A 203 -7.67 -19.69 11.68
C ALA A 203 -8.78 -18.79 12.23
N ALA A 204 -9.96 -19.33 12.53
CA ALA A 204 -11.07 -18.58 13.14
C ALA A 204 -10.68 -17.94 14.49
N LYS A 205 -9.98 -18.67 15.35
CA LYS A 205 -9.49 -18.12 16.63
C LYS A 205 -8.49 -16.98 16.43
N VAL A 206 -7.55 -17.12 15.49
CA VAL A 206 -6.58 -16.05 15.18
C VAL A 206 -7.30 -14.83 14.63
N ALA A 207 -8.24 -15.02 13.70
CA ALA A 207 -9.06 -13.93 13.15
C ALA A 207 -9.81 -13.18 14.26
N GLN A 208 -10.43 -13.90 15.19
CA GLN A 208 -11.13 -13.31 16.34
C GLN A 208 -10.15 -12.54 17.25
N ALA A 209 -8.98 -13.11 17.54
CA ALA A 209 -7.96 -12.48 18.39
C ALA A 209 -7.42 -11.15 17.81
N VAL A 210 -7.45 -10.98 16.49
CA VAL A 210 -7.04 -9.74 15.82
C VAL A 210 -8.21 -8.88 15.32
N SER A 211 -9.44 -9.18 15.78
CA SER A 211 -10.66 -8.42 15.45
C SER A 211 -10.96 -8.36 13.95
N LEU A 212 -10.67 -9.43 13.21
CA LEU A 212 -11.15 -9.56 11.82
C LEU A 212 -12.63 -9.97 11.83
N ASN A 213 -13.46 -9.08 11.29
CA ASN A 213 -14.91 -9.31 11.19
C ASN A 213 -15.23 -10.24 10.01
N GLY A 214 -15.98 -11.32 10.29
CA GLY A 214 -16.49 -12.24 9.29
C GLY A 214 -16.22 -13.72 9.60
N GLU A 215 -16.67 -14.58 8.71
CA GLU A 215 -16.45 -16.02 8.81
C GLU A 215 -15.08 -16.41 8.24
N VAL A 216 -14.48 -17.46 8.79
CA VAL A 216 -13.34 -18.14 8.15
C VAL A 216 -13.85 -19.40 7.48
N ARG A 217 -13.54 -19.59 6.20
CA ARG A 217 -13.93 -20.78 5.42
C ARG A 217 -12.70 -21.54 4.93
N SER A 218 -12.83 -22.85 4.73
CA SER A 218 -11.80 -23.63 4.06
C SER A 218 -11.76 -23.27 2.58
N TYR A 219 -10.58 -23.31 1.95
CA TYR A 219 -10.43 -23.01 0.52
C TYR A 219 -11.34 -23.85 -0.37
N THR A 220 -11.61 -25.11 0.00
CA THR A 220 -12.50 -26.02 -0.73
C THR A 220 -13.95 -25.55 -0.78
N ASP A 221 -14.40 -24.80 0.22
CA ASP A 221 -15.76 -24.26 0.30
C ASP A 221 -15.90 -22.87 -0.35
N VAL A 222 -14.78 -22.27 -0.79
CA VAL A 222 -14.77 -20.94 -1.41
C VAL A 222 -15.02 -21.06 -2.92
N THR A 223 -16.29 -20.92 -3.29
CA THR A 223 -16.74 -20.89 -4.69
C THR A 223 -16.72 -19.48 -5.29
N ILE A 224 -16.96 -19.38 -6.60
CA ILE A 224 -17.03 -18.11 -7.35
C ILE A 224 -18.11 -17.17 -6.77
N ASP A 225 -19.23 -17.72 -6.28
CA ASP A 225 -20.33 -16.93 -5.72
C ASP A 225 -20.10 -16.51 -4.27
N THR A 226 -18.99 -16.93 -3.65
CA THR A 226 -18.70 -16.61 -2.26
C THR A 226 -18.41 -15.11 -2.11
N ASN A 227 -19.22 -14.42 -1.30
CA ASN A 227 -19.02 -12.99 -1.03
C ASN A 227 -17.85 -12.74 -0.08
N ILE A 228 -16.73 -12.28 -0.64
CA ILE A 228 -15.47 -12.07 0.08
C ILE A 228 -15.55 -10.94 1.12
N VAL A 229 -16.49 -10.01 0.97
CA VAL A 229 -16.72 -8.93 1.95
C VAL A 229 -17.16 -9.49 3.30
N SER A 230 -17.88 -10.63 3.30
CA SER A 230 -18.35 -11.30 4.52
C SER A 230 -17.30 -12.16 5.23
N LEU A 231 -16.16 -12.42 4.58
CA LEU A 231 -15.13 -13.31 5.11
C LEU A 231 -14.09 -12.56 5.95
N ALA A 232 -13.65 -13.19 7.03
CA ALA A 232 -12.48 -12.77 7.81
C ALA A 232 -11.19 -13.43 7.29
N GLY A 233 -11.29 -14.64 6.73
CA GLY A 233 -10.15 -15.34 6.17
C GLY A 233 -10.49 -16.62 5.42
N ILE A 234 -9.49 -17.15 4.73
CA ILE A 234 -9.52 -18.42 4.01
C ILE A 234 -8.43 -19.33 4.61
N ALA A 235 -8.85 -20.50 5.05
CA ALA A 235 -8.02 -21.55 5.66
C ALA A 235 -7.68 -22.66 4.65
N ASP A 236 -6.75 -23.55 5.02
CA ASP A 236 -6.29 -24.67 4.18
C ASP A 236 -5.75 -24.22 2.81
N VAL A 237 -5.15 -23.03 2.74
CA VAL A 237 -4.66 -22.42 1.50
C VAL A 237 -3.25 -22.92 1.16
N THR A 238 -3.10 -23.55 0.00
CA THR A 238 -1.79 -23.90 -0.57
C THR A 238 -1.12 -22.70 -1.27
N PRO A 239 0.20 -22.73 -1.54
CA PRO A 239 0.87 -21.67 -2.29
C PRO A 239 0.22 -21.35 -3.64
N GLU A 240 -0.20 -22.38 -4.38
CA GLU A 240 -0.86 -22.26 -5.67
C GLU A 240 -2.26 -21.62 -5.51
N ALA A 241 -2.96 -21.99 -4.44
CA ALA A 241 -4.25 -21.40 -4.09
C ALA A 241 -4.12 -19.90 -3.74
N LYS A 242 -3.05 -19.46 -3.06
CA LYS A 242 -2.82 -18.02 -2.79
C LYS A 242 -2.77 -17.22 -4.10
N LEU A 243 -2.03 -17.73 -5.09
CA LEU A 243 -1.95 -17.10 -6.41
C LEU A 243 -3.30 -17.09 -7.14
N ALA A 244 -4.03 -18.20 -7.10
CA ALA A 244 -5.35 -18.32 -7.73
C ALA A 244 -6.37 -17.35 -7.12
N ILE A 245 -6.38 -17.23 -5.79
CA ILE A 245 -7.22 -16.27 -5.05
C ILE A 245 -6.90 -14.84 -5.48
N ALA A 246 -5.62 -14.45 -5.52
CA ALA A 246 -5.22 -13.11 -5.94
C ALA A 246 -5.68 -12.79 -7.36
N LYS A 247 -5.46 -13.71 -8.32
CA LYS A 247 -5.90 -13.54 -9.72
C LYS A 247 -7.41 -13.40 -9.85
N ARG A 248 -8.16 -14.26 -9.16
CA ARG A 248 -9.63 -14.22 -9.18
C ARG A 248 -10.14 -12.88 -8.67
N LEU A 249 -9.63 -12.43 -7.53
CA LEU A 249 -10.01 -11.16 -6.92
C LEU A 249 -9.71 -9.95 -7.80
N GLN A 250 -8.55 -9.96 -8.48
CA GLN A 250 -8.23 -8.95 -9.47
C GLN A 250 -9.24 -8.95 -10.63
N HIS A 251 -9.63 -10.13 -11.12
CA HIS A 251 -10.64 -10.25 -12.18
C HIS A 251 -12.05 -9.78 -11.73
N GLU A 252 -12.38 -9.91 -10.45
CA GLU A 252 -13.61 -9.35 -9.86
C GLU A 252 -13.55 -7.82 -9.67
N GLY A 253 -12.42 -7.18 -10.01
CA GLY A 253 -12.25 -5.72 -9.97
C GLY A 253 -11.70 -5.18 -8.66
N TYR A 254 -11.22 -6.04 -7.74
CA TYR A 254 -10.50 -5.59 -6.56
C TYR A 254 -9.07 -5.19 -6.93
N ILE A 255 -8.56 -4.14 -6.28
CA ILE A 255 -7.15 -3.79 -6.31
C ILE A 255 -6.51 -4.47 -5.10
N VAL A 256 -5.74 -5.51 -5.38
CA VAL A 256 -5.30 -6.49 -4.39
C VAL A 256 -3.91 -6.15 -3.89
N GLY A 257 -3.81 -5.81 -2.61
CA GLY A 257 -2.56 -5.87 -1.87
C GLY A 257 -2.35 -7.27 -1.29
N MET A 258 -1.09 -7.70 -1.20
CA MET A 258 -0.75 -8.95 -0.56
C MET A 258 0.51 -8.82 0.30
N THR A 259 0.47 -9.37 1.51
CA THR A 259 1.66 -9.56 2.35
C THR A 259 2.18 -10.99 2.26
N GLY A 260 3.49 -11.18 2.36
CA GLY A 260 4.11 -12.49 2.35
C GLY A 260 5.54 -12.47 2.89
N ASP A 261 6.01 -13.64 3.33
CA ASP A 261 7.35 -13.82 3.91
C ASP A 261 8.17 -14.94 3.25
N GLY A 262 7.51 -15.91 2.64
CA GLY A 262 8.14 -17.12 2.13
C GLY A 262 8.40 -17.15 0.61
N VAL A 263 9.21 -18.13 0.21
CA VAL A 263 9.46 -18.49 -1.21
C VAL A 263 8.13 -18.79 -1.93
N ASN A 264 7.21 -19.42 -1.20
CA ASN A 264 5.89 -19.82 -1.66
C ASN A 264 4.96 -18.64 -1.98
N ASP A 265 5.17 -17.49 -1.34
CA ASP A 265 4.33 -16.30 -1.57
C ASP A 265 4.86 -15.46 -2.73
N ALA A 266 6.10 -15.70 -3.18
CA ALA A 266 6.74 -14.90 -4.20
C ALA A 266 5.93 -14.78 -5.50
N PRO A 267 5.29 -15.85 -6.04
CA PRO A 267 4.43 -15.73 -7.22
C PRO A 267 3.19 -14.85 -6.96
N ALA A 268 2.56 -15.01 -5.81
CA ALA A 268 1.34 -14.29 -5.46
C ALA A 268 1.63 -12.80 -5.14
N LEU A 269 2.75 -12.51 -4.48
CA LEU A 269 3.27 -11.16 -4.27
C LEU A 269 3.55 -10.44 -5.60
N LYS A 270 4.10 -11.16 -6.59
CA LYS A 270 4.37 -10.59 -7.90
C LYS A 270 3.08 -10.30 -8.68
N GLN A 271 2.08 -11.18 -8.54
CA GLN A 271 0.78 -11.05 -9.18
C GLN A 271 -0.06 -9.90 -8.60
N ALA A 272 0.01 -9.67 -7.28
CA ALA A 272 -0.72 -8.62 -6.60
C ALA A 272 -0.40 -7.22 -7.16
N ASP A 273 -1.40 -6.32 -7.13
CA ASP A 273 -1.24 -4.91 -7.50
C ASP A 273 -0.33 -4.18 -6.50
N VAL A 274 -0.34 -4.62 -5.25
CA VAL A 274 0.60 -4.13 -4.24
C VAL A 274 1.16 -5.31 -3.44
N GLY A 275 2.20 -5.95 -3.98
CA GLY A 275 2.97 -6.96 -3.25
C GLY A 275 3.86 -6.33 -2.19
N ILE A 276 3.73 -6.78 -0.93
CA ILE A 276 4.44 -6.26 0.24
C ILE A 276 5.21 -7.40 0.92
N ALA A 277 6.53 -7.35 0.87
CA ALA A 277 7.38 -8.28 1.61
C ALA A 277 7.61 -7.77 3.04
N VAL A 278 7.45 -8.65 4.03
CA VAL A 278 7.76 -8.31 5.44
C VAL A 278 9.27 -8.31 5.69
N ASN A 279 9.69 -7.73 6.83
CA ASN A 279 11.11 -7.55 7.15
C ASN A 279 11.94 -8.85 7.13
N ASN A 280 11.41 -9.90 7.76
CA ASN A 280 12.06 -11.21 7.84
C ASN A 280 11.81 -12.08 6.59
N ALA A 281 11.26 -11.52 5.52
CA ALA A 281 11.00 -12.27 4.30
C ALA A 281 12.29 -12.73 3.62
N VAL A 282 12.21 -13.87 2.94
CA VAL A 282 13.30 -14.40 2.11
C VAL A 282 13.59 -13.46 0.92
N ASP A 283 14.81 -13.51 0.40
CA ASP A 283 15.24 -12.61 -0.68
C ASP A 283 14.39 -12.74 -1.95
N LEU A 284 13.89 -13.94 -2.24
CA LEU A 284 12.98 -14.15 -3.36
C LEU A 284 11.67 -13.37 -3.18
N ALA A 285 11.08 -13.39 -1.99
CA ALA A 285 9.87 -12.63 -1.69
C ALA A 285 10.11 -11.12 -1.76
N LYS A 286 11.27 -10.65 -1.25
CA LYS A 286 11.68 -9.23 -1.33
C LYS A 286 11.86 -8.75 -2.76
N ARG A 287 12.40 -9.59 -3.65
CA ARG A 287 12.55 -9.28 -5.09
C ARG A 287 11.23 -9.31 -5.86
N SER A 288 10.28 -10.15 -5.43
CA SER A 288 8.96 -10.24 -6.05
C SER A 288 8.00 -9.13 -5.65
N ALA A 289 8.18 -8.56 -4.46
CA ALA A 289 7.33 -7.50 -3.93
C ALA A 289 7.63 -6.13 -4.54
N ARG A 290 6.62 -5.26 -4.59
CA ARG A 290 6.76 -3.84 -4.99
C ARG A 290 7.24 -2.97 -3.82
N MET A 291 6.98 -3.42 -2.59
CA MET A 291 7.42 -2.76 -1.36
C MET A 291 8.01 -3.76 -0.37
N VAL A 292 9.01 -3.34 0.38
CA VAL A 292 9.67 -4.13 1.41
C VAL A 292 9.63 -3.37 2.74
N LEU A 293 9.00 -3.97 3.74
CA LEU A 293 8.94 -3.41 5.09
C LEU A 293 10.24 -3.74 5.81
N LEU A 294 10.91 -2.76 6.41
CA LEU A 294 12.08 -3.02 7.28
C LEU A 294 11.68 -3.06 8.77
N ARG A 295 10.41 -2.79 9.06
CA ARG A 295 9.78 -2.94 10.39
C ARG A 295 8.82 -4.12 10.36
N ASN A 296 8.73 -4.80 11.49
CA ASN A 296 7.78 -5.90 11.67
C ASN A 296 6.34 -5.37 11.86
N GLY A 297 5.36 -6.22 11.59
CA GLY A 297 3.95 -5.94 11.80
C GLY A 297 3.27 -5.23 10.62
N LEU A 298 1.98 -4.92 10.81
CA LEU A 298 1.10 -4.36 9.78
C LEU A 298 1.07 -2.82 9.79
N SER A 299 1.56 -2.20 10.85
CA SER A 299 1.57 -0.73 11.01
C SER A 299 2.19 0.03 9.82
N PRO A 300 3.30 -0.42 9.19
CA PRO A 300 3.86 0.24 8.01
C PRO A 300 2.93 0.33 6.80
N ILE A 301 1.95 -0.59 6.67
CA ILE A 301 0.98 -0.58 5.55
C ILE A 301 0.10 0.67 5.60
N ILE A 302 -0.17 1.20 6.80
CA ILE A 302 -0.90 2.44 6.98
C ILE A 302 -0.16 3.61 6.31
N GLU A 303 1.16 3.64 6.45
CA GLU A 303 2.00 4.69 5.86
C GLU A 303 2.08 4.56 4.33
N ILE A 304 2.07 3.32 3.83
CA ILE A 304 1.96 3.00 2.39
C ILE A 304 0.65 3.57 1.82
N LEU A 305 -0.48 3.26 2.45
CA LEU A 305 -1.81 3.76 2.06
C LEU A 305 -1.84 5.30 2.06
N ASP A 306 -1.39 5.91 3.15
CA ASP A 306 -1.37 7.36 3.29
C ASP A 306 -0.47 8.03 2.23
N SER A 307 0.68 7.43 1.88
CA SER A 307 1.55 7.88 0.79
C SER A 307 0.88 7.74 -0.58
N GLY A 308 0.21 6.61 -0.84
CA GLY A 308 -0.54 6.40 -2.07
C GLY A 308 -1.60 7.47 -2.28
N HIS A 309 -2.43 7.75 -1.27
CA HIS A 309 -3.44 8.81 -1.35
C HIS A 309 -2.83 10.20 -1.62
N ARG A 310 -1.66 10.53 -1.04
CA ARG A 310 -0.98 11.80 -1.34
C ARG A 310 -0.53 11.89 -2.79
N VAL A 311 0.07 10.82 -3.33
CA VAL A 311 0.45 10.74 -4.74
C VAL A 311 -0.78 10.90 -5.63
N TYR A 312 -1.85 10.16 -5.35
CA TYR A 312 -3.09 10.21 -6.11
C TYR A 312 -3.65 11.64 -6.19
N GLN A 313 -3.75 12.33 -5.06
CA GLN A 313 -4.24 13.72 -5.02
C GLN A 313 -3.37 14.69 -5.83
N ARG A 314 -2.04 14.52 -5.80
CA ARG A 314 -1.11 15.33 -6.62
C ARG A 314 -1.29 15.05 -8.11
N MET A 315 -1.36 13.77 -8.49
CA MET A 315 -1.61 13.35 -9.87
C MET A 315 -2.96 13.89 -10.37
N MET A 316 -3.95 13.92 -9.50
CA MET A 316 -5.28 14.38 -9.85
C MET A 316 -5.33 15.89 -10.10
N THR A 317 -4.73 16.65 -9.19
CA THR A 317 -4.54 18.10 -9.33
C THR A 317 -3.82 18.42 -10.64
N TRP A 318 -2.75 17.68 -10.93
CA TRP A 318 -1.99 17.82 -12.16
C TRP A 318 -2.85 17.52 -13.40
N THR A 319 -3.61 16.42 -13.38
CA THR A 319 -4.44 15.97 -14.51
C THR A 319 -5.53 16.98 -14.84
N ILE A 320 -6.28 17.43 -13.83
CA ILE A 320 -7.34 18.42 -14.01
C ILE A 320 -6.77 19.73 -14.57
N THR A 321 -5.66 20.19 -14.00
CA THR A 321 -5.00 21.41 -14.44
C THR A 321 -4.54 21.28 -15.89
N LYS A 322 -3.80 20.22 -16.23
CA LYS A 322 -3.29 20.03 -17.60
C LYS A 322 -4.41 19.91 -18.62
N LEU A 323 -5.44 19.12 -18.33
CA LEU A 323 -6.56 18.93 -19.24
C LEU A 323 -7.30 20.26 -19.48
N SER A 324 -7.57 21.02 -18.41
CA SER A 324 -8.21 22.33 -18.52
C SER A 324 -7.37 23.32 -19.32
N ARG A 325 -6.05 23.36 -19.10
CA ARG A 325 -5.14 24.33 -19.74
C ARG A 325 -4.91 24.05 -21.21
N THR A 326 -4.76 22.78 -21.58
CA THR A 326 -4.63 22.41 -22.99
C THR A 326 -5.90 22.77 -23.76
N ALA A 327 -7.08 22.46 -23.20
CA ALA A 327 -8.36 22.83 -23.80
C ALA A 327 -8.50 24.36 -23.92
N GLU A 328 -8.19 25.10 -22.86
CA GLU A 328 -8.28 26.57 -22.87
C GLU A 328 -7.39 27.21 -23.94
N LEU A 329 -6.12 26.80 -24.01
CA LEU A 329 -5.18 27.31 -25.01
C LEU A 329 -5.68 27.00 -26.43
N THR A 330 -6.10 25.76 -26.70
CA THR A 330 -6.61 25.38 -28.02
C THR A 330 -7.85 26.18 -28.39
N ILE A 331 -8.83 26.29 -27.50
CA ILE A 331 -10.07 27.04 -27.74
C ILE A 331 -9.78 28.51 -28.04
N LEU A 332 -8.93 29.16 -27.23
CA LEU A 332 -8.59 30.57 -27.40
C LEU A 332 -7.82 30.83 -28.71
N LEU A 333 -6.88 29.95 -29.07
CA LEU A 333 -6.14 30.10 -30.32
C LEU A 333 -7.02 29.86 -31.54
N THR A 334 -7.84 28.80 -31.54
CA THR A 334 -8.72 28.47 -32.66
C THR A 334 -9.81 29.53 -32.85
N LEU A 335 -10.55 29.88 -31.79
CA LEU A 335 -11.61 30.89 -31.89
C LEU A 335 -11.03 32.29 -32.12
N GLY A 336 -9.91 32.62 -31.47
CA GLY A 336 -9.23 33.89 -31.70
C GLY A 336 -8.80 34.07 -33.16
N TYR A 337 -8.22 33.02 -33.78
CA TYR A 337 -7.89 33.05 -35.20
C TYR A 337 -9.11 33.20 -36.11
N LEU A 338 -10.16 32.40 -35.88
CA LEU A 338 -11.36 32.43 -36.72
C LEU A 338 -12.09 33.78 -36.66
N LEU A 339 -12.14 34.40 -35.48
CA LEU A 339 -12.93 35.61 -35.25
C LEU A 339 -12.13 36.88 -35.54
N MET A 340 -10.85 36.92 -35.19
CA MET A 340 -9.99 38.10 -35.39
C MET A 340 -9.18 38.09 -36.69
N ARG A 341 -9.15 36.95 -37.40
CA ARG A 341 -8.40 36.75 -38.66
C ARG A 341 -6.88 36.95 -38.54
N PHE A 342 -6.33 36.94 -37.33
CA PHE A 342 -4.89 36.84 -37.07
C PHE A 342 -4.63 35.91 -35.88
N ILE A 343 -3.40 35.41 -35.75
CA ILE A 343 -3.03 34.52 -34.66
C ILE A 343 -2.85 35.35 -33.37
N PRO A 344 -3.68 35.17 -32.34
CA PRO A 344 -3.69 36.04 -31.16
C PRO A 344 -2.48 35.87 -30.24
N LEU A 345 -1.68 34.81 -30.43
CA LEU A 345 -0.50 34.52 -29.63
C LEU A 345 0.70 34.23 -30.54
N THR A 346 1.77 35.01 -30.39
CA THR A 346 3.02 34.83 -31.13
C THR A 346 3.72 33.52 -30.76
N LEU A 347 4.52 32.98 -31.69
CA LEU A 347 5.27 31.74 -31.48
C LEU A 347 6.17 31.79 -30.24
N ASN A 348 6.87 32.91 -30.03
CA ASN A 348 7.72 33.10 -28.85
C ASN A 348 6.90 33.05 -27.55
N ALA A 349 5.74 33.71 -27.53
CA ALA A 349 4.84 33.68 -26.37
C ALA A 349 4.29 32.28 -26.11
N MET A 350 3.97 31.51 -27.16
CA MET A 350 3.56 30.10 -27.02
C MET A 350 4.65 29.25 -26.37
N ILE A 351 5.90 29.40 -26.81
CA ILE A 351 7.05 28.68 -26.24
C ILE A 351 7.24 29.05 -24.76
N LEU A 352 7.17 30.34 -24.43
CA LEU A 352 7.26 30.80 -23.04
C LEU A 352 6.13 30.22 -22.17
N VAL A 353 4.89 30.19 -22.66
CA VAL A 353 3.75 29.58 -21.95
C VAL A 353 4.00 28.11 -21.69
N ALA A 354 4.49 27.37 -22.68
CA ALA A 354 4.78 25.95 -22.54
C ALA A 354 5.85 25.70 -21.47
N ILE A 355 7.00 26.37 -21.58
CA ILE A 355 8.14 26.18 -20.65
C ILE A 355 7.75 26.56 -19.22
N LEU A 356 7.21 27.77 -19.04
CA LEU A 356 6.92 28.31 -17.71
C LEU A 356 5.86 27.49 -16.97
N ASN A 357 4.81 27.07 -17.67
CA ASN A 357 3.78 26.22 -17.07
C ASN A 357 4.32 24.81 -16.78
N ASP A 358 5.11 24.22 -17.67
CA ASP A 358 5.67 22.88 -17.48
C ASP A 358 6.57 22.82 -16.25
N CYS A 359 7.43 23.83 -16.04
CA CYS A 359 8.28 23.94 -14.85
C CYS A 359 7.45 23.88 -13.55
N VAL A 360 6.38 24.68 -13.44
CA VAL A 360 5.55 24.69 -12.23
C VAL A 360 4.79 23.38 -12.06
N THR A 361 4.27 22.80 -13.14
CA THR A 361 3.52 21.53 -13.06
C THR A 361 4.40 20.33 -12.71
N LEU A 362 5.72 20.40 -12.92
CA LEU A 362 6.67 19.42 -12.41
C LEU A 362 6.83 19.53 -10.90
N VAL A 363 6.97 20.77 -10.37
CA VAL A 363 7.11 21.03 -8.93
C VAL A 363 5.84 20.65 -8.15
N LEU A 364 4.67 20.64 -8.79
CA LEU A 364 3.39 20.20 -8.20
C LEU A 364 3.44 18.78 -7.62
N GLY A 365 4.35 17.91 -8.11
CA GLY A 365 4.58 16.59 -7.51
C GLY A 365 5.10 16.64 -6.05
N THR A 366 5.53 17.80 -5.56
CA THR A 366 6.04 18.01 -4.20
C THR A 366 5.02 18.63 -3.25
N ASP A 367 3.77 18.81 -3.68
CA ASP A 367 2.82 19.65 -2.98
C ASP A 367 2.22 19.01 -1.70
N ASN A 368 1.66 19.84 -0.83
CA ASN A 368 0.94 19.41 0.35
C ASN A 368 -0.50 19.02 -0.03
N THR A 369 -0.87 17.77 0.24
CA THR A 369 -2.20 17.23 -0.03
C THR A 369 -2.83 16.64 1.22
N ALA A 370 -4.17 16.76 1.32
CA ALA A 370 -4.94 16.10 2.36
C ALA A 370 -5.21 14.65 1.97
N ILE A 371 -5.11 13.75 2.93
CA ILE A 371 -5.38 12.32 2.73
C ILE A 371 -6.90 12.10 2.78
N THR A 372 -7.45 11.40 1.79
CA THR A 372 -8.79 10.82 1.88
C THR A 372 -8.65 9.41 2.43
N TYR A 373 -9.45 9.03 3.43
CA TYR A 373 -9.40 7.68 4.04
C TYR A 373 -10.35 6.69 3.36
N GLN A 374 -10.46 6.76 2.03
CA GLN A 374 -11.24 5.81 1.23
C GLN A 374 -10.48 5.48 -0.05
N PRO A 375 -10.57 4.24 -0.57
CA PRO A 375 -9.95 3.87 -1.83
C PRO A 375 -10.45 4.80 -2.94
N GLU A 376 -9.52 5.46 -3.64
CA GLU A 376 -9.87 6.36 -4.73
C GLU A 376 -9.89 5.59 -6.05
N SER A 377 -10.82 5.94 -6.95
CA SER A 377 -10.88 5.35 -8.29
C SER A 377 -10.83 6.42 -9.36
N TRP A 378 -10.04 6.17 -10.40
CA TRP A 378 -9.93 7.07 -11.55
C TRP A 378 -11.26 7.10 -12.30
N SER A 379 -12.01 8.19 -12.16
CA SER A 379 -13.29 8.38 -12.86
C SER A 379 -13.14 9.42 -13.95
N LEU A 380 -12.75 8.98 -15.16
CA LEU A 380 -12.52 9.85 -16.33
C LEU A 380 -13.67 10.84 -16.58
N ILE A 381 -14.92 10.42 -16.35
CA ILE A 381 -16.11 11.26 -16.49
C ILE A 381 -16.10 12.43 -15.48
N LYS A 382 -15.82 12.18 -14.21
CA LYS A 382 -15.78 13.24 -13.19
C LYS A 382 -14.64 14.22 -13.49
N LEU A 383 -13.50 13.71 -13.94
CA LEU A 383 -12.34 14.53 -14.31
C LEU A 383 -12.62 15.40 -15.52
N GLY A 384 -13.25 14.83 -16.56
CA GLY A 384 -13.67 15.55 -17.75
C GLY A 384 -14.65 16.67 -17.43
N LYS A 385 -15.65 16.41 -16.58
CA LYS A 385 -16.62 17.44 -16.15
C LYS A 385 -15.93 18.62 -15.44
N VAL A 386 -15.09 18.35 -14.44
CA VAL A 386 -14.42 19.42 -13.68
C VAL A 386 -13.47 20.21 -14.57
N SER A 387 -12.67 19.53 -15.39
CA SER A 387 -11.70 20.17 -16.28
C SER A 387 -12.40 20.96 -17.39
N GLY A 388 -13.52 20.46 -17.92
CA GLY A 388 -14.32 21.12 -18.94
C GLY A 388 -14.97 22.40 -18.45
N ILE A 389 -15.54 22.41 -17.24
CA ILE A 389 -16.10 23.62 -16.63
C ILE A 389 -15.02 24.70 -16.46
N LEU A 390 -13.84 24.32 -15.97
CA LEU A 390 -12.72 25.24 -15.83
C LEU A 390 -12.24 25.78 -17.19
N ALA A 391 -12.09 24.90 -18.18
CA ALA A 391 -11.67 25.28 -19.53
C ALA A 391 -12.64 26.27 -20.18
N VAL A 392 -13.94 25.98 -20.18
CA VAL A 392 -14.97 26.86 -20.77
C VAL A 392 -15.00 28.21 -20.05
N SER A 393 -14.93 28.22 -18.72
CA SER A 393 -14.97 29.45 -17.93
C SER A 393 -13.76 30.35 -18.22
N TRP A 394 -12.55 29.78 -18.20
CA TRP A 394 -11.33 30.54 -18.52
C TRP A 394 -11.25 30.93 -19.99
N SER A 395 -11.75 30.12 -20.92
CA SER A 395 -11.80 30.50 -22.33
C SER A 395 -12.80 31.64 -22.59
N ALA A 396 -13.96 31.64 -21.92
CA ALA A 396 -14.95 32.71 -22.07
C ALA A 396 -14.39 34.07 -21.60
N VAL A 397 -13.76 34.10 -20.43
CA VAL A 397 -13.10 35.31 -19.91
C VAL A 397 -11.90 35.71 -20.78
N GLY A 398 -11.10 34.74 -21.21
CA GLY A 398 -9.95 34.99 -22.08
C GLY A 398 -10.34 35.55 -23.43
N TYR A 399 -11.47 35.10 -23.99
CA TYR A 399 -12.01 35.64 -25.23
C TYR A 399 -12.52 37.07 -25.04
N GLY A 400 -13.26 37.36 -23.97
CA GLY A 400 -13.67 38.73 -23.62
C GLY A 400 -12.48 39.67 -23.39
N TRP A 401 -11.40 39.16 -22.78
CA TRP A 401 -10.15 39.89 -22.64
C TRP A 401 -9.51 40.20 -23.99
N LEU A 402 -9.45 39.20 -24.88
CA LEU A 402 -8.87 39.35 -26.20
C LEU A 402 -9.65 40.35 -27.06
N THR A 403 -10.98 40.26 -27.09
CA THR A 403 -11.82 41.20 -27.86
C THR A 403 -11.71 42.62 -27.33
N TRP A 404 -11.64 42.79 -26.01
CA TRP A 404 -11.42 44.11 -25.42
C TRP A 404 -10.06 44.70 -25.81
N LEU A 405 -8.99 43.90 -25.75
CA LEU A 405 -7.66 44.35 -26.21
C LEU A 405 -7.66 44.72 -27.71
N HIS A 406 -8.38 43.97 -28.53
CA HIS A 406 -8.54 44.27 -29.95
C HIS A 406 -9.24 45.62 -30.19
N HIS A 407 -10.26 45.95 -29.37
CA HIS A 407 -10.96 47.24 -29.45
C HIS A 407 -10.14 48.45 -28.99
N LEU A 408 -8.99 48.24 -28.35
CA LEU A 408 -8.09 49.32 -27.96
C LEU A 408 -7.13 49.76 -29.09
N ASP A 409 -7.25 49.17 -30.29
CA ASP A 409 -6.42 49.46 -31.48
C ASP A 409 -4.90 49.42 -31.19
N ILE A 410 -4.49 48.56 -30.25
CA ILE A 410 -3.08 48.33 -29.91
C ILE A 410 -2.43 47.35 -30.89
N ALA A 411 -1.10 47.39 -30.99
CA ALA A 411 -0.36 46.53 -31.90
C ALA A 411 -0.60 45.03 -31.60
N THR A 412 -0.67 44.19 -32.64
CA THR A 412 -0.92 42.75 -32.52
C THR A 412 0.08 42.04 -31.60
N GLY A 413 1.33 42.48 -31.57
CA GLY A 413 2.34 42.00 -30.63
C GLY A 413 1.97 42.28 -29.17
N GLN A 414 1.39 43.45 -28.88
CA GLN A 414 0.95 43.82 -27.53
C GLN A 414 -0.29 43.03 -27.11
N ILE A 415 -1.22 42.77 -28.04
CA ILE A 415 -2.37 41.87 -27.81
C ILE A 415 -1.85 40.47 -27.42
N SER A 416 -0.84 39.96 -28.14
CA SER A 416 -0.21 38.68 -27.81
C SER A 416 0.42 38.67 -26.43
N THR A 417 1.08 39.75 -26.02
CA THR A 417 1.65 39.85 -24.65
C THR A 417 0.57 39.93 -23.58
N GLY A 418 -0.54 40.63 -23.85
CA GLY A 418 -1.70 40.67 -22.95
C GLY A 418 -2.35 39.29 -22.77
N LEU A 419 -2.48 38.51 -23.85
CA LEU A 419 -2.96 37.13 -23.78
C LEU A 419 -1.95 36.20 -23.09
N TYR A 420 -0.66 36.38 -23.32
CA TYR A 420 0.41 35.65 -22.64
C TYR A 420 0.34 35.80 -21.11
N VAL A 421 0.25 37.04 -20.61
CA VAL A 421 0.10 37.33 -19.18
C VAL A 421 -1.16 36.67 -18.64
N TYR A 422 -2.30 36.83 -19.32
CA TYR A 422 -3.56 36.20 -18.95
C TYR A 422 -3.43 34.68 -18.80
N LEU A 423 -2.82 34.01 -19.78
CA LEU A 423 -2.66 32.56 -19.81
C LEU A 423 -1.77 32.04 -18.67
N ILE A 424 -0.68 32.73 -18.33
CA ILE A 424 0.18 32.32 -17.21
C ILE A 424 -0.55 32.50 -15.87
N PHE A 425 -1.11 33.68 -15.61
CA PHE A 425 -1.75 33.95 -14.32
C PHE A 425 -2.98 33.06 -14.09
N SER A 426 -3.81 32.84 -15.12
CA SER A 426 -4.93 31.90 -15.04
C SER A 426 -4.46 30.45 -14.81
N ALA A 427 -3.30 30.05 -15.37
CA ALA A 427 -2.72 28.73 -15.11
C ALA A 427 -2.26 28.59 -13.65
N MET A 428 -1.55 29.58 -13.11
CA MET A 428 -1.09 29.57 -11.72
C MET A 428 -2.28 29.55 -10.75
N LEU A 429 -3.32 30.33 -11.02
CA LEU A 429 -4.50 30.36 -10.18
C LEU A 429 -5.30 29.05 -10.27
N THR A 430 -5.39 28.45 -11.45
CA THR A 430 -5.99 27.13 -11.64
C THR A 430 -5.31 26.06 -10.79
N ILE A 431 -3.96 26.05 -10.74
CA ILE A 431 -3.20 25.13 -9.87
C ILE A 431 -3.59 25.33 -8.39
N LEU A 432 -3.67 26.58 -7.93
CA LEU A 432 -4.04 26.89 -6.55
C LEU A 432 -5.48 26.43 -6.22
N MET A 433 -6.40 26.57 -7.17
CA MET A 433 -7.81 26.18 -7.02
C MET A 433 -8.05 24.67 -7.09
N THR A 434 -7.25 23.94 -7.86
CA THR A 434 -7.41 22.48 -8.04
C THR A 434 -6.72 21.69 -6.93
N ARG A 435 -5.67 22.23 -6.31
CA ARG A 435 -4.89 21.56 -5.24
C ARG A 435 -5.72 21.18 -4.02
N THR A 436 -6.68 22.01 -3.63
CA THR A 436 -7.38 21.89 -2.36
C THR A 436 -8.88 21.70 -2.53
N LYS A 437 -9.47 20.94 -1.59
CA LYS A 437 -10.93 20.86 -1.42
C LYS A 437 -11.49 22.05 -0.64
N LYS A 438 -10.65 22.90 -0.05
CA LYS A 438 -10.98 24.17 0.64
C LYS A 438 -10.75 25.37 -0.30
N PRO A 439 -11.24 26.58 0.02
CA PRO A 439 -10.93 27.76 -0.78
C PRO A 439 -9.41 27.92 -0.92
N PHE A 440 -8.93 28.37 -2.08
CA PHE A 440 -7.49 28.34 -2.37
C PHE A 440 -6.68 29.22 -1.40
N TRP A 441 -7.29 30.28 -0.85
CA TRP A 441 -6.70 31.16 0.16
C TRP A 441 -6.66 30.56 1.57
N ALA A 442 -7.44 29.51 1.84
CA ALA A 442 -7.49 28.85 3.15
C ALA A 442 -6.48 27.70 3.29
N SER A 443 -5.72 27.39 2.23
CA SER A 443 -4.72 26.33 2.21
C SER A 443 -3.40 26.89 1.69
N THR A 444 -2.31 26.55 2.36
CA THR A 444 -0.96 26.96 1.93
C THR A 444 -0.32 25.86 1.06
N PRO A 445 0.16 26.17 -0.15
CA PRO A 445 0.95 25.23 -0.96
C PRO A 445 2.27 24.85 -0.27
N SER A 446 2.98 23.84 -0.79
CA SER A 446 4.35 23.58 -0.34
C SER A 446 5.28 24.76 -0.64
N ARG A 447 6.39 24.87 0.10
CA ARG A 447 7.40 25.93 -0.11
C ARG A 447 7.94 25.91 -1.54
N ALA A 448 8.16 24.72 -2.09
CA ALA A 448 8.65 24.55 -3.45
C ALA A 448 7.63 25.03 -4.49
N VAL A 449 6.35 24.65 -4.35
CA VAL A 449 5.28 25.12 -5.25
C VAL A 449 5.08 26.63 -5.15
N THR A 450 5.11 27.19 -3.95
CA THR A 450 5.01 28.63 -3.72
C THR A 450 6.15 29.39 -4.39
N ALA A 451 7.39 28.92 -4.23
CA ALA A 451 8.55 29.51 -4.88
C ALA A 451 8.44 29.42 -6.42
N ALA A 452 8.06 28.26 -6.96
CA ALA A 452 7.92 28.06 -8.40
C ALA A 452 6.85 28.98 -9.02
N ILE A 453 5.67 29.10 -8.38
CA ILE A 453 4.62 30.02 -8.82
C ILE A 453 5.10 31.47 -8.75
N THR A 454 5.76 31.86 -7.65
CA THR A 454 6.24 33.24 -7.46
C THR A 454 7.29 33.62 -8.50
N ILE A 455 8.28 32.75 -8.73
CA ILE A 455 9.32 32.95 -9.75
C ILE A 455 8.69 33.05 -11.14
N ASN A 456 7.73 32.18 -11.46
CA ASN A 456 7.04 32.19 -12.74
C ASN A 456 6.26 33.51 -12.97
N CYS A 457 5.48 33.96 -11.98
CA CYS A 457 4.76 35.23 -12.06
C CYS A 457 5.72 36.42 -12.22
N LEU A 458 6.82 36.46 -11.44
CA LEU A 458 7.82 37.53 -11.54
C LEU A 458 8.50 37.57 -12.90
N LEU A 459 8.87 36.41 -13.43
CA LEU A 459 9.49 36.31 -14.76
C LEU A 459 8.52 36.75 -15.85
N THR A 460 7.26 36.32 -15.76
CA THR A 460 6.18 36.74 -16.69
C THR A 460 6.01 38.25 -16.71
N LEU A 461 5.98 38.89 -15.54
CA LEU A 461 5.90 40.35 -15.40
C LEU A 461 7.12 41.04 -16.02
N LEU A 462 8.32 40.54 -15.72
CA LEU A 462 9.57 41.10 -16.24
C LEU A 462 9.62 41.05 -17.78
N LEU A 463 9.26 39.90 -18.37
CA LEU A 463 9.26 39.70 -19.83
C LEU A 463 8.21 40.57 -20.52
N ALA A 464 7.00 40.67 -19.94
CA ALA A 464 5.90 41.46 -20.50
C ALA A 464 6.17 42.98 -20.47
N VAL A 465 6.85 43.48 -19.43
CA VAL A 465 7.15 44.91 -19.28
C VAL A 465 8.41 45.31 -20.06
N ARG A 466 9.47 44.49 -20.04
CA ARG A 466 10.72 44.81 -20.76
C ARG A 466 10.69 44.47 -22.24
N GLY A 467 9.74 43.64 -22.68
CA GLY A 467 9.64 43.23 -24.08
C GLY A 467 10.78 42.30 -24.53
N TRP A 468 11.31 41.46 -23.63
CA TRP A 468 12.37 40.51 -24.00
C TRP A 468 11.74 39.24 -24.59
N GLY A 469 11.92 39.01 -25.89
CA GLY A 469 11.36 37.86 -26.62
C GLY A 469 9.87 37.97 -26.97
N ILE A 470 9.14 38.92 -26.38
CA ILE A 470 7.73 39.27 -26.66
C ILE A 470 7.58 40.79 -26.71
N ALA A 471 6.51 41.33 -27.30
CA ALA A 471 6.34 42.78 -27.36
C ALA A 471 6.06 43.38 -25.98
N ALA A 472 6.62 44.55 -25.67
CA ALA A 472 6.33 45.25 -24.42
C ALA A 472 4.89 45.80 -24.41
N ILE A 473 4.19 45.59 -23.29
CA ILE A 473 2.83 46.11 -23.06
C ILE A 473 2.83 47.08 -21.87
N ASN A 474 1.87 48.02 -21.86
CA ASN A 474 1.69 48.95 -20.75
C ASN A 474 1.46 48.18 -19.42
N PRO A 475 2.23 48.47 -18.35
CA PRO A 475 2.06 47.86 -17.03
C PRO A 475 0.63 47.93 -16.48
N LEU A 476 -0.15 48.95 -16.85
CA LEU A 476 -1.55 49.08 -16.43
C LEU A 476 -2.42 47.96 -17.02
N LEU A 477 -2.20 47.58 -18.28
CA LEU A 477 -2.91 46.47 -18.92
C LEU A 477 -2.51 45.12 -18.30
N VAL A 478 -1.24 44.97 -17.88
CA VAL A 478 -0.76 43.82 -17.12
C VAL A 478 -1.50 43.71 -15.79
N GLY A 479 -1.57 44.80 -15.03
CA GLY A 479 -2.30 44.85 -13.75
C GLY A 479 -3.78 44.51 -13.92
N LEU A 480 -4.41 45.03 -14.96
CA LEU A 480 -5.82 44.77 -15.26
C LEU A 480 -6.08 43.30 -15.61
N ALA A 481 -5.20 42.67 -16.39
CA ALA A 481 -5.28 41.22 -16.67
C ALA A 481 -5.22 40.39 -15.38
N ILE A 482 -4.33 40.73 -14.45
CA ILE A 482 -4.19 40.05 -13.16
C ILE A 482 -5.46 40.22 -12.32
N CYS A 483 -6.01 41.44 -12.26
CA CYS A 483 -7.26 41.72 -11.54
C CYS A 483 -8.42 40.89 -12.10
N ILE A 484 -8.58 40.81 -13.42
CA ILE A 484 -9.61 39.98 -14.07
C ILE A 484 -9.43 38.51 -13.71
N VAL A 485 -8.20 37.99 -13.76
CA VAL A 485 -7.90 36.60 -13.41
C VAL A 485 -8.23 36.32 -11.96
N LEU A 486 -7.82 37.19 -11.03
CA LEU A 486 -8.10 37.03 -9.60
C LEU A 486 -9.60 37.07 -9.32
N MET A 487 -10.34 38.04 -9.88
CA MET A 487 -11.80 38.11 -9.75
C MET A 487 -12.45 36.83 -10.27
N THR A 488 -12.08 36.39 -11.49
CA THR A 488 -12.61 35.15 -12.09
C THR A 488 -12.32 33.94 -11.22
N GLY A 489 -11.09 33.79 -10.71
CA GLY A 489 -10.73 32.67 -9.86
C GLY A 489 -11.47 32.67 -8.52
N THR A 490 -11.73 33.84 -7.92
CA THR A 490 -12.55 33.93 -6.70
C THR A 490 -14.00 33.51 -6.96
N VAL A 491 -14.60 33.96 -8.06
CA VAL A 491 -15.96 33.56 -8.48
C VAL A 491 -16.04 32.07 -8.75
N LEU A 492 -15.11 31.50 -9.53
CA LEU A 492 -15.08 30.07 -9.81
C LEU A 492 -14.85 29.23 -8.55
N THR A 493 -14.03 29.73 -7.62
CA THR A 493 -13.80 29.05 -6.34
C THR A 493 -15.09 29.02 -5.52
N THR A 494 -15.77 30.15 -5.34
CA THR A 494 -17.03 30.22 -4.60
C THR A 494 -18.12 29.34 -5.24
N PHE A 495 -18.26 29.36 -6.56
CA PHE A 495 -19.20 28.51 -7.29
C PHE A 495 -18.93 27.00 -7.06
N LYS A 496 -17.65 26.59 -7.11
CA LYS A 496 -17.22 25.21 -6.81
C LYS A 496 -17.55 24.79 -5.37
N PHE A 497 -17.56 25.72 -4.41
CA PHE A 497 -17.94 25.45 -3.02
C PHE A 497 -19.45 25.32 -2.83
N VAL A 498 -20.23 26.19 -3.45
CA VAL A 498 -21.69 26.22 -3.32
C VAL A 498 -22.36 25.01 -3.98
N THR A 499 -21.76 24.47 -5.04
CA THR A 499 -22.36 23.40 -5.87
C THR A 499 -21.96 21.97 -5.49
N ARG A 500 -21.13 21.77 -4.45
CA ARG A 500 -20.75 20.42 -4.00
C ARG A 500 -21.80 19.85 -3.03
N PRO A 501 -22.37 18.66 -3.30
CA PRO A 501 -23.09 17.92 -2.26
C PRO A 501 -22.10 17.54 -1.14
N ARG A 502 -22.56 17.67 0.11
CA ARG A 502 -21.78 17.36 1.33
C ARG A 502 -21.33 15.91 1.38
#